data_AF-A0A336M6T2-F1
#
_entry.id   AF-A0A336M6T2-F1
#
_cell.length_a   1.000
_cell.length_b   1.000
_cell.length_c   1.000
_cell.angle_alpha   90.00
_cell.angle_beta   90.00
_cell.angle_gamma   90.00
#
_symmetry.space_group_name_H-M   'P 1'
#
loop_
_entity.id
_entity.type
_entity.pdbx_description
1 polymer ?
#
loop_
_entity_poly.entity_id
_entity_poly.type
_entity_poly.pdbx_seq_one_letter_code
_entity_poly.pdbx_strand_id
1 'polypeptide(L)'
;MKFYSIFVLIVFACLLSLTLCEYTEEESNAWISYKNKFEKHYDDPAEDELRKQIFIENRKIIMEHNERYERGEVAYSLAINRFADWTPEEIKRLYGRYKLWFSPSLSPTEIIQQVEE
;
A
#
# COMPACT_ATOMS: atom_id res chain seq x y z
N MET A 1 -11.23 -33.77 -32.25
CA MET A 1 -11.72 -33.19 -30.97
C MET A 1 -10.61 -33.00 -29.93
N LYS A 2 -9.75 -34.01 -29.65
CA LYS A 2 -8.67 -33.89 -28.64
C LYS A 2 -7.65 -32.76 -28.91
N PHE A 3 -7.25 -32.55 -30.17
CA PHE A 3 -6.33 -31.46 -30.55
C PHE A 3 -6.94 -30.06 -30.38
N TYR A 4 -8.27 -29.92 -30.55
CA TYR A 4 -8.97 -28.66 -30.33
C TYR A 4 -9.02 -28.32 -28.84
N SER A 5 -9.29 -29.31 -27.97
CA SER A 5 -9.20 -29.12 -26.52
C SER A 5 -7.80 -28.72 -26.07
N ILE A 6 -6.74 -29.31 -26.62
CA ILE A 6 -5.35 -28.92 -26.30
C ILE A 6 -5.06 -27.48 -26.76
N PHE A 7 -5.48 -27.11 -27.98
CA PHE A 7 -5.31 -25.76 -28.50
C PHE A 7 -6.05 -24.71 -27.65
N VAL A 8 -7.29 -24.99 -27.24
CA VAL A 8 -8.07 -24.11 -26.36
C VAL A 8 -7.40 -23.94 -25.00
N LEU A 9 -6.85 -25.01 -24.42
CA LEU A 9 -6.12 -24.93 -23.15
C LEU A 9 -4.83 -24.10 -23.26
N ILE A 10 -4.10 -24.22 -24.37
CA ILE A 10 -2.89 -23.40 -24.61
C ILE A 10 -3.27 -21.92 -24.73
N VAL A 11 -4.31 -21.59 -25.51
CA VAL A 11 -4.76 -20.20 -25.64
C VAL A 11 -5.20 -19.63 -24.30
N PHE A 12 -5.96 -20.39 -23.50
CA PHE A 12 -6.38 -19.96 -22.16
C PHE A 12 -5.19 -19.76 -21.22
N ALA A 13 -4.21 -20.68 -21.21
CA ALA A 13 -3.00 -20.53 -20.43
C ALA A 13 -2.18 -19.29 -20.85
N CYS A 14 -2.07 -19.02 -22.15
CA CYS A 14 -1.39 -17.82 -22.65
C CYS A 14 -2.10 -16.54 -22.21
N LEU A 15 -3.44 -16.49 -22.29
CA LEU A 15 -4.21 -15.32 -21.85
C LEU A 15 -4.04 -15.08 -20.35
N LEU A 16 -4.10 -16.13 -19.52
CA LEU A 16 -3.84 -16.02 -18.08
C LEU A 16 -2.41 -15.57 -17.77
N SER A 17 -1.41 -16.07 -18.49
CA SER A 17 -0.03 -15.63 -18.28
C SER A 17 0.19 -14.15 -18.60
N LEU A 18 -0.50 -13.62 -19.62
CA LEU A 18 -0.40 -12.22 -20.02
C LEU A 18 -1.00 -11.30 -18.96
N THR A 19 -2.19 -11.63 -18.43
CA THR A 19 -2.85 -10.79 -17.42
C THR A 19 -2.09 -10.77 -16.10
N LEU A 20 -1.55 -11.91 -15.67
CA LEU A 20 -0.72 -11.97 -14.46
C LEU A 20 0.57 -11.17 -14.60
N CYS A 21 1.20 -11.19 -15.78
CA CYS A 21 2.41 -10.42 -16.06
C CYS A 21 2.16 -8.92 -15.91
N GLU A 22 1.11 -8.41 -16.57
CA GLU A 22 0.73 -6.99 -16.52
C GLU A 22 0.42 -6.52 -15.08
N TYR A 23 -0.33 -7.33 -14.32
CA TYR A 23 -0.64 -7.03 -12.92
C TYR A 23 0.62 -6.92 -12.06
N THR A 24 1.56 -7.86 -12.19
CA THR A 24 2.83 -7.82 -11.44
C THR A 24 3.70 -6.63 -11.83
N GLU A 25 3.64 -6.18 -13.08
CA GLU A 25 4.36 -5.00 -13.55
C GLU A 25 3.78 -3.71 -12.93
N GLU A 26 2.45 -3.59 -12.86
CA GLU A 26 1.78 -2.47 -12.19
C GLU A 26 2.20 -2.35 -10.72
N GLU A 27 2.16 -3.45 -9.96
CA GLU A 27 2.56 -3.46 -8.55
C GLU A 27 4.03 -3.09 -8.37
N SER A 28 4.90 -3.58 -9.25
CA SER A 28 6.33 -3.24 -9.25
C SER A 28 6.54 -1.74 -9.51
N ASN A 29 5.87 -1.18 -10.51
CA ASN A 29 5.95 0.23 -10.85
C ASN A 29 5.39 1.12 -9.72
N ALA A 30 4.29 0.71 -9.09
CA ALA A 30 3.72 1.39 -7.93
C ALA A 30 4.69 1.37 -6.73
N TRP A 31 5.36 0.24 -6.47
CA TRP A 31 6.37 0.12 -5.42
C TRP A 31 7.57 1.05 -5.66
N ILE A 32 8.11 1.07 -6.88
CA ILE A 32 9.23 1.94 -7.25
C ILE A 32 8.83 3.42 -7.09
N SER A 33 7.65 3.79 -7.57
CA SER A 33 7.12 5.15 -7.46
C SER A 33 6.93 5.57 -5.99
N TYR A 34 6.44 4.66 -5.15
CA TYR A 34 6.31 4.87 -3.72
C TYR A 34 7.68 5.12 -3.06
N LYS A 35 8.66 4.25 -3.32
CA LYS A 35 10.01 4.40 -2.77
C LYS A 35 10.64 5.72 -3.16
N ASN A 36 10.53 6.10 -4.43
CA ASN A 36 11.05 7.38 -4.92
C ASN A 36 10.34 8.57 -4.29
N LYS A 37 9.02 8.53 -4.17
CA LYS A 37 8.23 9.64 -3.60
C LYS A 37 8.52 9.91 -2.13
N PHE A 38 8.82 8.88 -1.35
CA PHE A 38 9.05 8.99 0.10
C PHE A 38 10.49 8.67 0.52
N GLU A 39 11.42 8.68 -0.45
CA GLU A 39 12.86 8.45 -0.26
C GLU A 39 13.15 7.19 0.56
N LYS A 40 12.43 6.11 0.28
CA LYS A 40 12.59 4.83 0.98
C LYS A 40 13.78 4.07 0.44
N HIS A 41 14.62 3.58 1.35
CA HIS A 41 15.76 2.72 1.06
C HIS A 41 15.77 1.55 2.03
N TYR A 42 15.97 0.33 1.52
CA TYR A 42 16.10 -0.89 2.30
C TYR A 42 17.33 -1.64 1.78
N ASP A 43 18.32 -1.86 2.64
CA ASP A 43 19.59 -2.49 2.27
C ASP A 43 19.45 -4.00 2.10
N ASP A 44 18.56 -4.62 2.88
CA ASP A 44 18.29 -6.06 2.84
C ASP A 44 17.20 -6.38 1.80
N PRO A 45 17.49 -7.22 0.79
CA PRO A 45 16.49 -7.64 -0.18
C PRO A 45 15.28 -8.34 0.45
N ALA A 46 15.47 -9.07 1.57
CA ALA A 46 14.36 -9.71 2.25
C ALA A 46 13.45 -8.68 2.93
N GLU A 47 14.00 -7.59 3.45
CA GLU A 47 13.23 -6.47 3.97
C GLU A 47 12.50 -5.71 2.86
N ASP A 48 13.15 -5.41 1.72
CA ASP A 48 12.49 -4.72 0.60
C ASP A 48 11.27 -5.51 0.10
N GLU A 49 11.39 -6.83 -0.04
CA GLU A 49 10.29 -7.70 -0.45
C GLU A 49 9.17 -7.73 0.60
N LEU A 50 9.50 -7.84 1.89
CA LEU A 50 8.51 -7.76 2.96
C LEU A 50 7.74 -6.43 2.93
N ARG A 51 8.48 -5.32 2.80
CA ARG A 51 7.91 -3.97 2.77
C ARG A 51 7.05 -3.73 1.53
N LYS A 52 7.46 -4.29 0.39
CA LYS A 52 6.67 -4.32 -0.85
C LYS A 52 5.35 -5.05 -0.65
N GLN A 53 5.35 -6.23 -0.02
CA GLN A 53 4.13 -6.99 0.25
C GLN A 53 3.16 -6.22 1.16
N ILE A 54 3.67 -5.59 2.22
CA ILE A 54 2.86 -4.74 3.11
C ILE A 54 2.28 -3.55 2.33
N PHE A 55 3.09 -2.91 1.48
CA PHE A 55 2.65 -1.81 0.64
C PHE A 55 1.53 -2.20 -0.33
N ILE A 56 1.65 -3.35 -1.00
CA ILE A 56 0.63 -3.86 -1.92
C ILE A 56 -0.70 -4.07 -1.19
N GLU A 57 -0.67 -4.72 -0.02
CA GLU A 57 -1.87 -4.96 0.79
C GLU A 57 -2.52 -3.63 1.23
N ASN A 58 -1.73 -2.69 1.74
CA ASN A 58 -2.23 -1.37 2.15
C ASN A 58 -2.78 -0.57 0.95
N ARG A 59 -2.15 -0.66 -0.23
CA ARG A 59 -2.65 -0.02 -1.45
C ARG A 59 -4.01 -0.59 -1.84
N LYS A 60 -4.20 -1.91 -1.76
CA LYS A 60 -5.48 -2.56 -2.02
C LYS A 60 -6.57 -2.06 -1.08
N ILE A 61 -6.27 -1.97 0.22
CA ILE A 61 -7.20 -1.41 1.23
C ILE A 61 -7.60 0.03 0.86
N ILE A 62 -6.64 0.85 0.42
CA ILE A 62 -6.90 2.24 -0.01
C ILE A 62 -7.81 2.27 -1.23
N MET A 63 -7.55 1.41 -2.23
CA MET A 63 -8.38 1.32 -3.44
C MET A 63 -9.82 0.91 -3.11
N GLU A 64 -10.00 -0.16 -2.34
CA GLU A 64 -11.33 -0.62 -1.92
C GLU A 64 -12.08 0.42 -1.10
N HIS A 65 -11.40 1.15 -0.21
CA HIS A 65 -12.00 2.25 0.55
C HIS A 65 -12.43 3.41 -0.37
N ASN A 66 -11.59 3.77 -1.34
CA ASN A 66 -11.90 4.85 -2.27
C ASN A 66 -13.03 4.49 -3.22
N GLU A 67 -13.15 3.23 -3.63
CA GLU A 67 -14.33 2.77 -4.39
C GLU A 67 -15.62 2.94 -3.57
N ARG A 68 -15.59 2.68 -2.26
CA ARG A 68 -16.73 2.94 -1.36
C ARG A 68 -17.00 4.43 -1.21
N TYR A 69 -15.95 5.25 -1.19
CA TYR A 69 -16.06 6.72 -1.13
C TYR A 69 -16.74 7.27 -2.38
N GLU A 70 -16.36 6.82 -3.58
CA GLU A 70 -16.99 7.22 -4.84
C GLU A 70 -18.47 6.80 -4.92
N ARG A 71 -18.85 5.72 -4.22
CA ARG A 71 -20.27 5.31 -4.06
C ARG A 71 -21.02 6.08 -2.98
N GLY A 72 -20.35 6.98 -2.24
CA GLY A 72 -20.94 7.73 -1.13
C GLY A 72 -21.21 6.89 0.14
N GLU A 73 -20.62 5.69 0.26
CA GLU A 73 -20.80 4.80 1.41
C GLU A 73 -19.92 5.19 2.61
N VAL A 74 -18.85 5.94 2.36
CA VAL A 74 -17.94 6.50 3.36
C VAL A 74 -17.71 7.99 3.08
N ALA A 75 -17.44 8.76 4.13
CA ALA A 75 -17.39 10.22 4.05
C ALA A 75 -16.01 10.78 3.67
N TYR A 76 -14.99 9.95 3.52
CA TYR A 76 -13.61 10.36 3.24
C TYR A 76 -12.93 9.38 2.31
N SER A 77 -11.86 9.83 1.67
CA SER A 77 -10.96 9.00 0.87
C SER A 77 -9.63 8.80 1.58
N LEU A 78 -8.93 7.72 1.20
CA LEU A 78 -7.59 7.42 1.64
C LEU A 78 -6.59 7.71 0.52
N ALA A 79 -5.35 7.99 0.91
CA ALA A 79 -4.24 8.20 -0.01
C ALA A 79 -2.99 7.46 0.48
N ILE A 80 -2.15 7.06 -0.47
CA ILE A 80 -0.83 6.50 -0.18
C ILE A 80 0.02 7.57 0.51
N ASN A 81 0.52 7.22 1.70
CA ASN A 81 1.36 8.08 2.54
C ASN A 81 2.65 7.35 2.92
N ARG A 82 3.57 8.03 3.62
CA ARG A 82 4.89 7.51 4.03
C ARG A 82 4.88 6.28 4.94
N PHE A 83 3.71 5.87 5.44
CA PHE A 83 3.48 4.71 6.30
C PHE A 83 2.78 3.57 5.56
N ALA A 84 2.65 3.66 4.24
CA ALA A 84 1.99 2.62 3.45
C ALA A 84 2.74 1.27 3.48
N ASP A 85 4.03 1.25 3.84
CA ASP A 85 4.85 0.04 4.05
C ASP A 85 4.85 -0.46 5.51
N TRP A 86 4.01 0.09 6.38
CA TRP A 86 4.00 -0.23 7.81
C TRP A 86 2.89 -1.22 8.18
N THR A 87 3.18 -2.07 9.16
CA THR A 87 2.15 -2.93 9.75
C THR A 87 1.27 -2.16 10.75
N PRO A 88 0.05 -2.63 11.03
CA PRO A 88 -0.81 -2.05 12.06
C PRO A 88 -0.12 -1.96 13.44
N GLU A 89 0.72 -2.93 13.79
CA GLU A 89 1.49 -2.94 15.04
C GLU A 89 2.59 -1.86 15.06
N GLU A 90 3.27 -1.63 13.94
CA GLU A 90 4.26 -0.55 13.80
C GLU A 90 3.61 0.81 13.98
N ILE A 91 2.46 1.02 13.34
CA ILE A 91 1.65 2.23 13.49
C ILE A 91 1.19 2.39 14.95
N LYS A 92 0.70 1.32 15.59
CA LYS A 92 0.28 1.35 16.99
C LYS A 92 1.43 1.71 17.94
N ARG A 93 2.64 1.19 17.70
CA ARG A 93 3.84 1.53 18.47
C ARG A 93 4.19 3.02 18.34
N LEU A 94 4.02 3.61 17.16
CA LEU A 94 4.24 5.05 16.94
C LEU A 94 3.27 5.90 17.78
N TYR A 95 1.97 5.61 17.74
CA TYR A 95 0.97 6.33 18.53
C TYR A 95 1.16 6.14 20.04
N GLY A 96 1.61 4.96 20.48
CA GLY A 96 1.97 4.69 21.87
C GLY A 96 3.10 5.60 22.36
N ARG A 97 4.13 5.83 21.53
CA ARG A 97 5.23 6.77 21.85
C ARG A 97 4.75 8.21 21.92
N TYR A 98 3.86 8.61 21.02
CA TYR A 98 3.27 9.95 21.05
C TYR A 98 2.56 10.21 22.39
N LYS A 99 1.73 9.27 22.88
CA LYS A 99 1.07 9.43 24.19
C LYS A 99 2.04 9.56 25.37
N LEU A 100 3.23 8.98 25.29
CA LEU A 100 4.26 9.12 26.34
C LEU A 100 4.96 10.48 26.27
N TRP A 101 5.25 10.98 25.07
CA TRP A 101 5.86 12.30 24.87
C TRP A 101 4.91 13.44 25.20
N PHE A 102 3.62 13.31 24.85
CA PHE A 102 2.57 14.28 25.17
C PHE A 102 1.89 13.94 26.51
N SER A 103 2.66 14.03 27.60
CA SER A 103 2.09 14.14 28.95
C SER A 103 1.35 15.50 29.10
N PRO A 104 0.32 15.63 29.97
CA PRO A 104 -0.82 16.56 29.82
C PRO A 104 -0.57 18.08 29.98
N SER A 105 0.64 18.57 29.75
CA SER A 105 0.98 19.98 29.96
C SER A 105 0.81 20.88 28.74
N LEU A 106 0.68 20.32 27.54
CA LEU A 106 0.59 21.09 26.28
C LEU A 106 -0.71 20.80 25.56
N SER A 107 -1.35 21.87 25.11
CA SER A 107 -2.70 21.83 24.53
C SER A 107 -2.67 21.33 23.08
N PRO A 108 -3.70 20.61 22.60
CA PRO A 108 -3.74 20.09 21.22
C PRO A 108 -3.57 21.16 20.12
N THR A 109 -3.82 22.42 20.45
CA THR A 109 -3.69 23.58 19.56
C THR A 109 -2.24 23.94 19.21
N GLU A 110 -1.26 23.63 20.05
CA GLU A 110 0.16 23.96 19.79
C GLU A 110 0.83 22.97 18.82
N ILE A 111 0.24 21.79 18.63
CA ILE A 111 0.82 20.69 17.84
C ILE A 111 0.57 20.86 16.34
N ILE A 112 -0.56 21.46 15.97
CA ILE A 112 -0.92 21.68 14.56
C ILE A 112 0.06 22.66 13.88
N GLN A 113 0.64 23.59 14.65
CA GLN A 113 1.55 24.61 14.12
C GLN A 113 2.96 24.08 13.83
N GLN A 114 3.34 22.89 14.33
CA GLN A 114 4.68 22.31 14.14
C GLN A 114 4.76 21.27 13.01
N VAL A 115 3.65 20.93 12.36
CA VAL A 115 3.61 19.93 11.27
C VAL A 115 3.59 20.60 9.88
N GLU A 116 3.41 21.93 9.82
CA GLU A 116 3.36 22.70 8.57
C GLU A 116 4.70 23.41 8.21
N GLU A 117 5.77 23.18 8.96
CA GLU A 117 7.16 23.54 8.59
C GLU A 117 7.98 22.29 8.20
#